data_AF-A0A7C1Z515-F1
#
_entry.id   AF-A0A7C1Z515-F1
#
_cell.length_a   1.000
_cell.length_b   1.000
_cell.length_c   1.000
_cell.angle_alpha   90.00
_cell.angle_beta   90.00
_cell.angle_gamma   90.00
#
_symmetry.space_group_name_H-M   'P 1'
#
loop_
_entity.id
_entity.type
_entity.pdbx_description
1 polymer ?
#
loop_
_entity_poly.entity_id
_entity_poly.type
_entity_poly.pdbx_seq_one_letter_code
_entity_poly.pdbx_strand_id
1 'polypeptide(L)'
;PYSGRDPRLEKYIMYNGATFTIGAKPVTIDTRTGTQDALGSLDKFSTKSGYYLRKFMNIANVDRDPTVNSEGMRYYTFVRYTDVLLMFAEAANEELGPDGDIGGYNARQVINAIRDRAGIISSFWVDLQDQAGLADLIKNERRLEMCFENQRFWDLRRWKLTDLMNEPVYGVRVSEDGLSYSYEEVEKRQYQDYQIYGPIPYDETLKYDLVQNEGW
;
A
#
# COMPACT_ATOMS: atom_id res chain seq x y z
N PRO A 1 -13.16 14.31 2.30
CA PRO A 1 -11.69 14.35 2.06
C PRO A 1 -11.19 13.48 0.87
N TYR A 2 -12.06 12.72 0.20
CA TYR A 2 -11.67 11.76 -0.84
C TYR A 2 -11.82 12.26 -2.28
N SER A 3 -12.42 13.43 -2.50
CA SER A 3 -12.56 14.02 -3.83
C SER A 3 -11.21 14.46 -4.41
N GLY A 4 -11.02 14.29 -5.71
CA GLY A 4 -9.83 14.75 -6.46
C GLY A 4 -8.53 14.05 -6.06
N ARG A 5 -8.60 12.85 -5.47
CA ARG A 5 -7.43 12.06 -5.09
C ARG A 5 -6.95 11.22 -6.26
N ASP A 6 -5.77 10.63 -6.08
CA ASP A 6 -5.21 9.64 -7.00
C ASP A 6 -6.27 8.55 -7.31
N PRO A 7 -6.57 8.24 -8.58
CA PRO A 7 -7.61 7.27 -8.94
C PRO A 7 -7.38 5.88 -8.35
N ARG A 8 -6.14 5.54 -7.98
CA ARG A 8 -5.81 4.28 -7.31
C ARG A 8 -6.43 4.16 -5.92
N LEU A 9 -6.71 5.28 -5.24
CA LEU A 9 -7.39 5.27 -3.94
C LEU A 9 -8.71 4.50 -4.03
N GLU A 10 -9.55 4.87 -5.00
CA GLU A 10 -10.87 4.25 -5.19
C GLU A 10 -10.77 2.78 -5.64
N LYS A 11 -9.68 2.41 -6.34
CA LYS A 11 -9.45 1.04 -6.80
C LYS A 11 -8.97 0.12 -5.67
N TYR A 12 -8.19 0.64 -4.72
CA TYR A 12 -7.46 -0.20 -3.76
C TYR A 12 -8.02 -0.14 -2.34
N ILE A 13 -8.73 0.93 -1.98
CA ILE A 13 -9.20 1.18 -0.62
C ILE A 13 -10.70 1.47 -0.64
N MET A 14 -11.44 0.88 0.29
CA MET A 14 -12.78 1.33 0.62
C MET A 14 -12.73 2.29 1.80
N TYR A 15 -13.48 3.38 1.69
CA TYR A 15 -13.63 4.43 2.68
C TYR A 15 -15.12 4.75 2.86
N ASN A 16 -15.45 5.62 3.81
CA ASN A 16 -16.85 6.03 4.02
C ASN A 16 -17.51 6.58 2.75
N GLY A 17 -18.63 5.98 2.33
CA GLY A 17 -19.35 6.32 1.12
C GLY A 17 -18.83 5.61 -0.14
N ALA A 18 -17.77 4.82 -0.07
CA ALA A 18 -17.32 4.00 -1.20
C ALA A 18 -18.40 2.96 -1.56
N THR A 19 -18.64 2.80 -2.86
CA THR A 19 -19.66 1.88 -3.38
C THR A 19 -19.08 0.74 -4.20
N PHE A 20 -19.75 -0.41 -4.14
CA PHE A 20 -19.51 -1.57 -4.98
C PHE A 20 -20.83 -2.34 -5.15
N THR A 21 -20.82 -3.42 -5.93
CA THR A 21 -22.02 -4.23 -6.16
C THR A 21 -21.82 -5.66 -5.69
N ILE A 22 -22.89 -6.27 -5.18
CA ILE A 22 -23.01 -7.71 -4.95
C ILE A 22 -24.07 -8.22 -5.91
N GLY A 23 -23.65 -8.84 -7.02
CA GLY A 23 -24.50 -9.02 -8.18
C GLY A 23 -25.05 -7.67 -8.68
N ALA A 24 -26.37 -7.52 -8.72
CA ALA A 24 -27.03 -6.27 -9.10
C ALA A 24 -27.30 -5.31 -7.92
N LYS A 25 -27.00 -5.71 -6.68
CA LYS A 25 -27.31 -4.92 -5.49
C LYS A 25 -26.18 -3.92 -5.19
N PRO A 26 -26.41 -2.61 -5.21
CA PRO A 26 -25.43 -1.65 -4.77
C PRO A 26 -25.23 -1.75 -3.25
N VAL A 27 -23.98 -1.65 -2.83
CA VAL A 27 -23.55 -1.63 -1.44
C VAL A 27 -22.71 -0.37 -1.22
N THR A 28 -23.01 0.33 -0.14
CA THR A 28 -22.23 1.48 0.33
C THR A 28 -21.58 1.14 1.66
N ILE A 29 -20.29 1.43 1.78
CA ILE A 29 -19.57 1.34 3.06
C ILE A 29 -19.92 2.56 3.90
N ASP A 30 -20.37 2.34 5.13
CA ASP A 30 -20.82 3.42 6.01
C ASP A 30 -20.08 3.36 7.34
N THR A 31 -18.95 4.06 7.44
CA THR A 31 -18.11 4.08 8.64
C THR A 31 -18.40 5.28 9.54
N ARG A 32 -19.57 5.92 9.40
CA ARG A 32 -20.01 7.01 10.27
C ARG A 32 -20.14 6.53 11.70
N THR A 33 -19.82 7.39 12.65
CA THR A 33 -19.97 7.08 14.08
C THR A 33 -21.41 6.63 14.37
N GLY A 34 -21.56 5.52 15.11
CA GLY A 34 -22.86 4.92 15.43
C GLY A 34 -23.30 3.79 14.50
N THR A 35 -22.62 3.56 13.37
CA THR A 35 -22.91 2.44 12.46
C THR A 35 -22.09 1.20 12.80
N GLN A 36 -22.45 0.05 12.22
CA GLN A 36 -21.74 -1.21 12.40
C GLN A 36 -20.32 -1.21 11.80
N ASP A 37 -20.12 -0.50 10.68
CA ASP A 37 -18.83 -0.47 9.99
C ASP A 37 -17.91 0.65 10.53
N ALA A 38 -18.34 1.41 11.55
CA ALA A 38 -17.57 2.48 12.15
C ALA A 38 -16.31 1.96 12.86
N LEU A 39 -15.30 2.83 12.98
CA LEU A 39 -14.02 2.51 13.59
C LEU A 39 -14.22 2.03 15.05
N GLY A 40 -13.90 0.76 15.29
CA GLY A 40 -14.02 0.12 16.61
C GLY A 40 -15.45 -0.15 17.07
N SER A 41 -16.44 -0.11 16.17
CA SER A 41 -17.86 -0.32 16.49
C SER A 41 -18.16 -1.73 17.01
N LEU A 42 -17.65 -2.75 16.30
CA LEU A 42 -17.71 -4.14 16.72
C LEU A 42 -16.31 -4.62 17.06
N ASP A 43 -16.11 -5.07 18.30
CA ASP A 43 -14.85 -5.64 18.73
C ASP A 43 -14.44 -6.77 17.76
N LYS A 44 -13.21 -6.68 17.23
CA LYS A 44 -12.59 -7.61 16.27
C LYS A 44 -13.23 -7.70 14.86
N PHE A 45 -14.46 -7.25 14.66
CA PHE A 45 -15.17 -7.40 13.38
C PHE A 45 -15.24 -6.11 12.55
N SER A 46 -15.16 -4.95 13.20
CA SER A 46 -15.17 -3.65 12.51
C SER A 46 -13.76 -3.20 12.13
N THR A 47 -13.66 -2.24 11.21
CA THR A 47 -12.38 -1.63 10.85
C THR A 47 -11.68 -1.01 12.06
N LYS A 48 -10.35 -1.17 12.10
CA LYS A 48 -9.47 -0.52 13.09
C LYS A 48 -8.97 0.85 12.64
N SER A 49 -9.18 1.22 11.38
CA SER A 49 -8.64 2.46 10.81
C SER A 49 -9.67 3.32 10.08
N GLY A 50 -10.93 2.90 9.98
CA GLY A 50 -11.95 3.59 9.18
C GLY A 50 -11.85 3.30 7.68
N TYR A 51 -10.98 2.37 7.28
CA TYR A 51 -10.78 1.93 5.89
C TYR A 51 -10.87 0.41 5.78
N TYR A 52 -11.22 -0.09 4.60
CA TYR A 52 -11.15 -1.52 4.25
C TYR A 52 -10.34 -1.75 2.98
N LEU A 53 -9.80 -2.95 2.85
CA LEU A 53 -9.10 -3.38 1.63
C LEU A 53 -10.10 -3.61 0.50
N ARG A 54 -9.90 -2.93 -0.64
CA ARG A 54 -10.62 -3.21 -1.89
C ARG A 54 -9.77 -3.99 -2.89
N LYS A 55 -8.45 -3.76 -2.89
CA LYS A 55 -7.53 -4.43 -3.80
C LYS A 55 -7.66 -5.96 -3.65
N PHE A 56 -7.66 -6.67 -4.78
CA PHE A 56 -7.91 -8.13 -4.89
C PHE A 56 -9.34 -8.59 -4.59
N MET A 57 -10.26 -7.69 -4.23
CA MET A 57 -11.65 -8.07 -4.02
C MET A 57 -12.28 -8.50 -5.34
N ASN A 58 -12.75 -9.74 -5.41
CA ASN A 58 -13.51 -10.24 -6.54
C ASN A 58 -14.97 -9.78 -6.42
N ILE A 59 -15.30 -8.67 -7.07
CA ILE A 59 -16.64 -8.06 -7.03
C ILE A 59 -17.73 -9.03 -7.54
N ALA A 60 -17.40 -9.96 -8.44
CA ALA A 60 -18.38 -10.89 -8.97
C ALA A 60 -18.87 -11.90 -7.91
N ASN A 61 -18.02 -12.23 -6.93
CA ASN A 61 -18.25 -13.31 -5.96
C ASN A 61 -18.05 -12.83 -4.51
N VAL A 62 -18.30 -11.56 -4.20
CA VAL A 62 -18.18 -11.02 -2.83
C VAL A 62 -19.54 -11.07 -2.12
N ASP A 63 -19.55 -11.48 -0.85
CA ASP A 63 -20.72 -11.48 0.03
C ASP A 63 -20.40 -10.75 1.35
N ARG A 64 -21.42 -10.17 2.01
CA ARG A 64 -21.32 -9.53 3.34
C ARG A 64 -21.68 -10.49 4.47
N ASP A 65 -22.41 -11.56 4.17
CA ASP A 65 -22.77 -12.57 5.16
C ASP A 65 -21.54 -13.46 5.43
N PRO A 66 -20.97 -13.43 6.65
CA PRO A 66 -19.79 -14.21 6.99
C PRO A 66 -20.05 -15.72 6.99
N THR A 67 -21.31 -16.17 6.89
CA THR A 67 -21.68 -17.59 6.78
C THR A 67 -21.69 -18.09 5.34
N VAL A 68 -21.62 -17.19 4.35
CA VAL A 68 -21.60 -17.55 2.93
C VAL A 68 -20.16 -17.76 2.47
N ASN A 69 -19.84 -19.00 2.09
CA ASN A 69 -18.59 -19.32 1.42
C ASN A 69 -18.74 -19.08 -0.09
N SER A 70 -18.37 -17.89 -0.55
CA SER A 70 -18.34 -17.59 -1.98
C SER A 70 -17.16 -18.30 -2.66
N GLU A 71 -17.47 -19.17 -3.62
CA GLU A 71 -16.44 -19.82 -4.44
C GLU A 71 -15.79 -18.81 -5.38
N GLY A 72 -14.46 -18.84 -5.51
CA GLY A 72 -13.74 -17.96 -6.42
C GLY A 72 -12.24 -18.18 -6.37
N MET A 73 -11.59 -18.04 -7.52
CA MET A 73 -10.13 -18.06 -7.60
C MET A 73 -9.56 -16.71 -7.16
N ARG A 74 -8.56 -16.75 -6.28
CA ARG A 74 -7.73 -15.61 -5.94
C ARG A 74 -6.33 -15.86 -6.49
N TYR A 75 -5.83 -14.90 -7.26
CA TYR A 75 -4.47 -14.97 -7.79
C TYR A 75 -3.54 -14.23 -6.83
N TYR A 76 -2.56 -14.96 -6.30
CA TYR A 76 -1.45 -14.36 -5.58
C TYR A 76 -0.36 -14.01 -6.57
N THR A 77 -0.24 -12.72 -6.85
CA THR A 77 0.78 -12.19 -7.75
C THR A 77 2.12 -12.12 -7.02
N PHE A 78 3.07 -12.98 -7.41
CA PHE A 78 4.44 -12.91 -6.90
C PHE A 78 5.26 -11.82 -7.59
N VAL A 79 5.16 -11.73 -8.91
CA VAL A 79 5.79 -10.70 -9.74
C VAL A 79 4.79 -10.30 -10.81
N ARG A 80 4.73 -9.00 -11.13
CA ARG A 80 3.96 -8.47 -12.26
C ARG A 80 4.78 -7.47 -13.06
N TYR A 81 4.35 -7.26 -14.30
CA TYR A 81 5.07 -6.39 -15.23
C TYR A 81 5.34 -4.97 -14.67
N THR A 82 4.38 -4.36 -13.96
CA THR A 82 4.62 -3.05 -13.33
C THR A 82 5.73 -3.06 -12.29
N ASP A 83 5.91 -4.16 -11.56
CA ASP A 83 7.00 -4.28 -10.59
C ASP A 83 8.35 -4.27 -11.31
N VAL A 84 8.45 -5.01 -12.42
CA VAL A 84 9.63 -5.01 -13.30
C VAL A 84 9.94 -3.61 -13.84
N LEU A 85 8.91 -2.88 -14.27
CA LEU A 85 9.07 -1.50 -14.73
C LEU A 85 9.53 -0.55 -13.61
N LEU A 86 9.01 -0.70 -12.39
CA LEU A 86 9.45 0.09 -11.24
C LEU A 86 10.90 -0.23 -10.86
N MET A 87 11.30 -1.51 -10.91
CA MET A 87 12.70 -1.93 -10.69
C MET A 87 13.62 -1.34 -11.76
N PHE A 88 13.20 -1.34 -13.03
CA PHE A 88 13.93 -0.68 -14.10
C PHE A 88 14.06 0.83 -13.86
N ALA A 89 12.95 1.53 -13.53
CA ALA A 89 12.97 2.96 -13.31
C ALA A 89 13.88 3.35 -12.15
N GLU A 90 13.86 2.58 -11.05
CA GLU A 90 14.75 2.77 -9.92
C GLU A 90 16.21 2.60 -10.32
N ALA A 91 16.56 1.46 -10.93
CA ALA A 91 17.94 1.19 -11.35
C ALA A 91 18.46 2.20 -12.39
N ALA A 92 17.64 2.55 -13.39
CA ALA A 92 18.00 3.52 -14.42
C ALA A 92 18.22 4.91 -13.85
N ASN A 93 17.37 5.36 -12.91
CA ASN A 93 17.53 6.65 -12.27
C ASN A 93 18.79 6.70 -11.39
N GLU A 94 19.11 5.64 -10.65
CA GLU A 94 20.33 5.60 -9.84
C GLU A 94 21.61 5.59 -10.70
N GLU A 95 21.60 4.86 -11.82
CA GLU A 95 22.79 4.71 -12.67
C GLU A 95 23.05 5.92 -13.58
N LEU A 96 22.04 6.37 -14.33
CA LEU A 96 22.20 7.39 -15.39
C LEU A 96 21.35 8.64 -15.17
N GLY A 97 20.61 8.71 -14.07
CA GLY A 97 19.65 9.78 -13.82
C GLY A 97 18.33 9.63 -14.58
N PRO A 98 17.42 10.62 -14.45
CA PRO A 98 16.05 10.53 -14.94
C PRO A 98 15.92 10.24 -16.44
N ASP A 99 16.80 10.84 -17.23
CA ASP A 99 16.72 10.91 -18.69
C ASP A 99 17.77 10.05 -19.39
N GLY A 100 18.58 9.30 -18.63
CA GLY A 100 19.58 8.38 -19.17
C GLY A 100 18.95 7.20 -19.91
N ASP A 101 19.39 6.96 -21.14
CA ASP A 101 18.86 5.88 -21.99
C ASP A 101 19.46 4.52 -21.60
N ILE A 102 18.58 3.54 -21.38
CA ILE A 102 18.93 2.12 -21.24
C ILE A 102 18.01 1.33 -22.16
N GLY A 103 18.53 0.98 -23.34
CA GLY A 103 17.82 0.13 -24.30
C GLY A 103 16.59 0.82 -24.92
N GLY A 104 16.63 2.14 -25.11
CA GLY A 104 15.54 2.92 -25.71
C GLY A 104 14.50 3.45 -24.72
N TYR A 105 14.73 3.30 -23.42
CA TYR A 105 13.87 3.80 -22.34
C TYR A 105 14.70 4.52 -21.29
N ASN A 106 14.06 5.46 -20.57
CA ASN A 106 14.63 6.06 -19.37
C ASN A 106 13.66 5.99 -18.17
N ALA A 107 14.16 6.30 -16.97
CA ALA A 107 13.39 6.21 -15.74
C ALA A 107 12.14 7.11 -15.77
N ARG A 108 12.28 8.34 -16.27
CA ARG A 108 11.19 9.33 -16.34
C ARG A 108 10.04 8.84 -17.21
N GLN A 109 10.34 8.33 -18.40
CA GLN A 109 9.37 7.77 -19.33
C GLN A 109 8.59 6.62 -18.71
N VAL A 110 9.30 5.71 -18.01
CA VAL A 110 8.66 4.55 -17.38
C VAL A 110 7.73 4.98 -16.24
N ILE A 111 8.12 5.95 -15.41
CA ILE A 111 7.25 6.48 -14.36
C ILE A 111 6.03 7.22 -14.94
N ASN A 112 6.22 8.02 -15.98
CA ASN A 112 5.12 8.66 -16.69
C ASN A 112 4.13 7.61 -17.26
N ALA A 113 4.62 6.54 -17.87
CA ALA A 113 3.77 5.47 -18.40
C ALA A 113 2.98 4.73 -17.30
N ILE A 114 3.59 4.48 -16.14
CA ILE A 114 2.90 3.87 -15.00
C ILE A 114 1.78 4.78 -14.49
N ARG A 115 2.06 6.07 -14.35
CA ARG A 115 1.11 7.09 -13.88
C ARG A 115 -0.04 7.31 -14.86
N ASP A 116 0.23 7.37 -16.15
CA ASP A 116 -0.79 7.47 -17.19
C ASP A 116 -1.77 6.27 -17.15
N ARG A 117 -1.23 5.04 -17.05
CA ARG A 117 -2.04 3.83 -16.87
C ARG A 117 -2.85 3.83 -15.55
N ALA A 118 -2.41 4.55 -14.53
CA ALA A 118 -3.15 4.76 -13.29
C ALA A 118 -4.27 5.82 -13.43
N GLY A 119 -4.33 6.57 -14.54
CA GLY A 119 -5.27 7.67 -14.79
C GLY A 119 -4.72 9.05 -14.42
N ILE A 120 -3.40 9.16 -14.18
CA ILE A 120 -2.72 10.42 -13.85
C ILE A 120 -2.00 10.92 -15.10
N ILE A 121 -2.74 11.65 -15.93
CA ILE A 121 -2.32 12.01 -17.29
C ILE A 121 -1.22 13.09 -17.30
N SER A 122 -1.12 13.91 -16.25
CA SER A 122 -0.12 14.98 -16.19
C SER A 122 1.27 14.43 -15.85
N SER A 123 2.21 14.61 -16.78
CA SER A 123 3.65 14.34 -16.59
C SER A 123 4.39 15.49 -15.91
N PHE A 124 3.80 16.69 -15.83
CA PHE A 124 4.45 17.92 -15.36
C PHE A 124 5.24 17.73 -14.07
N TRP A 125 4.63 17.09 -13.06
CA TRP A 125 5.30 16.85 -11.78
C TRP A 125 6.49 15.90 -11.88
N VAL A 126 6.44 14.92 -12.78
CA VAL A 126 7.53 13.98 -13.03
C VAL A 126 8.65 14.70 -13.77
N ASP A 127 8.31 15.49 -14.79
CA ASP A 127 9.25 16.14 -15.70
C ASP A 127 10.11 17.22 -15.02
N LEU A 128 9.63 17.77 -13.90
CA LEU A 128 10.38 18.73 -13.08
C LEU A 128 11.42 18.10 -12.16
N GLN A 129 11.38 16.78 -11.96
CA GLN A 129 12.27 16.13 -10.99
C GLN A 129 13.68 15.96 -11.57
N ASP A 130 14.67 16.30 -10.75
CA ASP A 130 16.05 15.85 -10.92
C ASP A 130 16.20 14.40 -10.45
N GLN A 131 17.44 13.88 -10.42
CA GLN A 131 17.70 12.50 -10.04
C GLN A 131 17.22 12.16 -8.62
N ALA A 132 17.45 13.06 -7.65
CA ALA A 132 17.04 12.85 -6.27
C ALA A 132 15.52 12.94 -6.11
N GLY A 133 14.89 13.94 -6.71
CA GLY A 133 13.43 14.10 -6.72
C GLY A 133 12.73 12.94 -7.41
N LEU A 134 13.30 12.42 -8.50
CA LEU A 134 12.74 11.26 -9.19
C LEU A 134 12.90 9.99 -8.36
N ALA A 135 14.01 9.82 -7.64
CA ALA A 135 14.20 8.69 -6.74
C ALA A 135 13.10 8.64 -5.66
N ASP A 136 12.76 9.78 -5.05
CA ASP A 136 11.68 9.86 -4.06
C ASP A 136 10.30 9.65 -4.68
N LEU A 137 10.08 10.16 -5.89
CA LEU A 137 8.85 9.90 -6.63
C LEU A 137 8.70 8.41 -6.97
N ILE A 138 9.77 7.73 -7.41
CA ILE A 138 9.80 6.28 -7.67
C ILE A 138 9.44 5.50 -6.41
N LYS A 139 10.02 5.85 -5.25
CA LYS A 139 9.69 5.22 -3.95
C LYS A 139 8.21 5.38 -3.61
N ASN A 140 7.64 6.56 -3.86
CA ASN A 140 6.22 6.83 -3.62
C ASN A 140 5.32 6.08 -4.62
N GLU A 141 5.64 6.08 -5.90
CA GLU A 141 4.90 5.34 -6.91
C GLU A 141 4.93 3.84 -6.63
N ARG A 142 6.08 3.28 -6.22
CA ARG A 142 6.18 1.88 -5.78
C ARG A 142 5.29 1.59 -4.57
N ARG A 143 5.24 2.50 -3.58
CA ARG A 143 4.32 2.40 -2.42
C ARG A 143 2.85 2.35 -2.85
N LEU A 144 2.44 3.21 -3.80
CA LEU A 144 1.05 3.32 -4.25
C LEU A 144 0.65 2.14 -5.14
N GLU A 145 1.49 1.81 -6.13
CA GLU A 145 1.26 0.69 -7.05
C GLU A 145 1.24 -0.64 -6.32
N MET A 146 2.24 -0.91 -5.48
CA MET A 146 2.45 -2.21 -4.84
C MET A 146 1.80 -2.30 -3.44
N CYS A 147 0.89 -1.38 -3.09
CA CYS A 147 0.19 -1.47 -1.82
C CYS A 147 -0.52 -2.82 -1.68
N PHE A 148 -0.44 -3.43 -0.49
CA PHE A 148 -1.00 -4.76 -0.19
C PHE A 148 -0.39 -5.93 -0.99
N GLU A 149 0.75 -5.75 -1.67
CA GLU A 149 1.47 -6.79 -2.42
C GLU A 149 2.76 -7.26 -1.70
N ASN A 150 2.83 -7.12 -0.37
CA ASN A 150 3.98 -7.54 0.45
C ASN A 150 5.34 -6.89 0.11
N GLN A 151 5.35 -5.76 -0.62
CA GLN A 151 6.60 -5.09 -1.02
C GLN A 151 7.11 -4.08 0.03
N ARG A 152 6.20 -3.31 0.65
CA ARG A 152 6.57 -2.14 1.47
C ARG A 152 7.56 -2.45 2.60
N PHE A 153 7.42 -3.61 3.24
CA PHE A 153 8.33 -4.04 4.30
C PHE A 153 9.78 -4.18 3.81
N TRP A 154 9.96 -4.83 2.67
CA TRP A 154 11.27 -5.05 2.06
C TRP A 154 11.85 -3.77 1.46
N ASP A 155 10.99 -2.97 0.81
CA ASP A 155 11.36 -1.67 0.26
C ASP A 155 11.94 -0.72 1.31
N LEU A 156 11.29 -0.61 2.47
CA LEU A 156 11.80 0.23 3.56
C LEU A 156 13.15 -0.26 4.09
N ARG A 157 13.35 -1.57 4.22
CA ARG A 157 14.61 -2.15 4.71
C ARG A 157 15.76 -1.93 3.73
N ARG A 158 15.55 -2.23 2.44
CA ARG A 158 16.62 -2.09 1.42
C ARG A 158 17.01 -0.63 1.17
N TRP A 159 16.07 0.30 1.33
CA TRP A 159 16.35 1.75 1.30
C TRP A 159 16.88 2.31 2.62
N LYS A 160 17.02 1.48 3.66
CA LYS A 160 17.43 1.90 5.01
C LYS A 160 16.55 3.02 5.58
N LEU A 161 15.23 2.97 5.31
CA LEU A 161 14.22 3.90 5.80
C LEU A 161 13.47 3.31 6.99
N THR A 162 14.20 2.76 7.96
CA THR A 162 13.64 2.09 9.14
C THR A 162 12.87 3.05 10.06
N ASP A 163 13.20 4.34 10.05
CA ASP A 163 12.42 5.38 10.74
C ASP A 163 10.96 5.41 10.30
N LEU A 164 10.69 5.19 9.01
CA LEU A 164 9.32 5.13 8.48
C LEU A 164 8.55 3.88 8.96
N MET A 165 9.24 2.87 9.51
CA MET A 165 8.62 1.69 10.10
C MET A 165 8.09 1.96 11.51
N ASN A 166 8.56 3.03 12.16
CA ASN A 166 8.06 3.53 13.45
C ASN A 166 6.90 4.52 13.32
N GLU A 167 6.55 4.96 12.10
CA GLU A 167 5.42 5.87 11.90
C GLU A 167 4.13 5.24 12.46
N PRO A 168 3.43 5.95 13.37
CA PRO A 168 2.16 5.47 13.90
C PRO A 168 1.13 5.37 12.77
N VAL A 169 0.22 4.39 12.90
CA VAL A 169 -0.92 4.29 12.00
C VAL A 169 -2.01 5.21 12.50
N TYR A 170 -2.51 6.05 11.61
CA TYR A 170 -3.69 6.87 11.86
C TYR A 170 -4.93 6.24 11.23
N GLY A 171 -6.00 6.18 12.02
CA GLY A 171 -7.34 5.87 11.56
C GLY A 171 -8.16 7.13 11.36
N VAL A 172 -9.28 7.00 10.65
CA VAL A 172 -10.25 8.08 10.43
C VAL A 172 -11.55 7.79 11.18
N ARG A 173 -12.02 8.77 11.94
CA ARG A 173 -13.37 8.82 12.48
C ARG A 173 -14.21 9.78 11.66
N VAL A 174 -15.35 9.27 11.18
CA VAL A 174 -16.35 10.06 10.46
C VAL A 174 -17.48 10.38 11.43
N SER A 175 -17.90 11.64 11.49
CA SER A 175 -19.05 12.04 12.34
C SER A 175 -20.35 11.34 11.92
N GLU A 176 -21.31 11.32 12.83
CA GLU A 176 -22.65 10.72 12.62
C GLU A 176 -23.38 11.33 11.40
N ASP A 177 -23.23 12.64 11.19
CA ASP A 177 -23.76 13.36 10.02
C ASP A 177 -22.99 13.08 8.71
N GLY A 178 -21.82 12.44 8.77
CA GLY A 178 -20.97 12.15 7.61
C GLY A 178 -20.17 13.34 7.07
N LEU A 179 -20.25 14.52 7.71
CA LEU A 179 -19.71 15.77 7.18
C LEU A 179 -18.29 16.07 7.66
N SER A 180 -17.89 15.57 8.83
CA SER A 180 -16.59 15.83 9.44
C SER A 180 -15.74 14.57 9.57
N TYR A 181 -14.43 14.76 9.48
CA TYR A 181 -13.42 13.71 9.51
C TYR A 181 -12.35 14.11 10.52
N SER A 182 -12.09 13.26 11.49
CA SER A 182 -10.97 13.41 12.43
C SER A 182 -10.03 12.21 12.30
N TYR A 183 -8.76 12.43 12.59
CA TYR A 183 -7.74 11.40 12.48
C TYR A 183 -7.14 11.16 13.86
N GLU A 184 -7.07 9.90 14.25
CA GLU A 184 -6.53 9.47 15.54
C GLU A 184 -5.53 8.35 15.35
N GLU A 185 -4.59 8.24 16.28
CA GLU A 185 -3.63 7.16 16.28
C GLU A 185 -4.34 5.85 16.70
N VAL A 186 -4.20 4.81 15.87
CA VAL A 186 -4.84 3.50 16.09
C VAL A 186 -3.84 2.38 16.33
N GLU A 187 -2.57 2.59 15.98
CA GLU A 187 -1.50 1.64 16.22
C GLU A 187 -0.17 2.39 16.39
N LYS A 188 0.49 2.18 17.53
CA LYS A 188 1.89 2.56 17.73
C LYS A 188 2.77 1.46 17.20
N ARG A 189 3.76 1.82 16.38
CA ARG A 189 4.77 0.89 15.88
C ARG A 189 6.07 1.08 16.64
N GLN A 190 6.76 -0.03 16.84
CA GLN A 190 8.10 -0.05 17.39
C GLN A 190 8.95 -0.97 16.53
N TYR A 191 9.95 -0.37 15.90
CA TYR A 191 10.93 -1.01 15.05
C TYR A 191 12.31 -0.51 15.46
N GLN A 192 13.16 -1.42 15.92
CA GLN A 192 14.54 -1.13 16.32
C GLN A 192 15.47 -1.38 15.13
N ASP A 193 16.56 -0.63 15.03
CA ASP A 193 17.47 -0.70 13.87
C ASP A 193 18.01 -2.11 13.62
N TYR A 194 18.31 -2.87 14.67
CA TYR A 194 18.80 -4.25 14.58
C TYR A 194 17.79 -5.21 13.93
N GLN A 195 16.50 -4.87 13.93
CA GLN A 195 15.44 -5.71 13.34
C GLN A 195 15.49 -5.73 11.81
N ILE A 196 16.39 -4.94 11.17
CA ILE A 196 16.70 -4.99 9.73
C ILE A 196 17.25 -6.36 9.28
N TYR A 197 17.69 -7.19 10.21
CA TYR A 197 17.89 -8.63 10.02
C TYR A 197 17.01 -9.36 11.04
N GLY A 198 16.34 -10.44 10.63
CA GLY A 198 15.50 -11.22 11.56
C GLY A 198 16.37 -12.14 12.43
N PRO A 199 15.88 -12.60 13.60
CA PRO A 199 16.65 -13.54 14.42
C PRO A 199 16.78 -14.88 13.69
N ILE A 200 17.96 -15.49 13.80
CA ILE A 200 18.13 -16.92 13.53
C ILE A 200 17.47 -17.67 14.69
N PRO A 201 16.60 -18.68 14.45
CA PRO A 201 16.01 -19.46 15.52
C PRO A 201 17.07 -19.98 16.48
N TYR A 202 16.88 -19.76 17.79
CA TYR A 202 17.89 -20.06 18.81
C TYR A 202 18.34 -21.52 18.81
N ASP A 203 17.42 -22.46 18.57
CA ASP A 203 17.77 -23.88 18.49
C ASP A 203 18.73 -24.20 17.33
N GLU A 204 18.73 -23.40 16.26
CA GLU A 204 19.64 -23.58 15.13
C GLU A 204 21.04 -23.04 15.43
N THR A 205 21.15 -21.96 16.22
CA THR A 205 22.46 -21.44 16.66
C THR A 205 23.17 -22.42 17.57
N LEU A 206 22.43 -23.13 18.42
CA LEU A 206 22.97 -24.17 19.31
C LEU A 206 23.47 -25.42 18.57
N LYS A 207 22.83 -25.80 17.45
CA LYS A 207 23.17 -27.03 16.72
C LYS A 207 24.40 -26.90 15.85
N TYR A 208 24.61 -25.72 15.25
CA TYR A 208 25.51 -25.58 14.09
C TYR A 208 26.56 -24.47 14.26
N ASP A 209 26.80 -23.97 15.48
CA ASP A 209 27.73 -22.87 15.76
C ASP A 209 27.48 -21.63 14.86
N LEU A 210 26.20 -21.37 14.58
CA LEU A 210 25.79 -20.22 13.79
C LEU A 210 25.84 -18.96 14.65
N VAL A 211 26.54 -17.94 14.16
CA VAL A 211 26.56 -16.62 14.78
C VAL A 211 25.22 -15.92 14.54
N GLN A 212 24.62 -15.42 15.61
CA GLN A 212 23.36 -14.68 15.57
C GLN A 212 23.51 -13.32 14.86
N ASN A 213 22.42 -12.83 14.26
CA ASN A 213 22.36 -11.45 13.77
C ASN A 213 22.49 -10.45 14.92
N GLU A 214 23.20 -9.35 14.69
CA GLU A 214 23.45 -8.33 15.70
C GLU A 214 22.13 -7.84 16.34
N GLY A 215 22.10 -7.77 17.67
CA GLY A 215 20.96 -7.29 18.47
C GLY A 215 19.91 -8.33 18.89
N TRP A 216 20.00 -9.58 18.41
CA TRP A 216 19.09 -10.69 18.77
C TRP A 216 19.67 -11.68 19.77
#